data_AF-A0A7U3D014-F1
#
_entry.id   AF-A0A7U3D014-F1
#
_cell.length_a   1.000
_cell.length_b   1.000
_cell.length_c   1.000
_cell.angle_alpha   90.00
_cell.angle_beta   90.00
_cell.angle_gamma   90.00
#
_symmetry.space_group_name_H-M   'P 1'
#
loop_
_entity.id
_entity.type
_entity.pdbx_description
1 polymer ?
#
loop_
_entity_poly.entity_id
_entity_poly.type
_entity_poly.pdbx_seq_one_letter_code
_entity_poly.pdbx_strand_id
1 'polypeptide(L)'
;MAEAPIKIKEVFDELKKSYGGHIELKFLNKRFCVFEATSKWDSKRKKPVKITHYIGWITDNGVVIPAKPKQSEARLKALEFEYNKMIEHQRELEEKRKAASERTLDEALGNEDILLLEALSMNSRLPHARISSITGIPLHVLEYRIKRLERILGIKYTLELNMNNLGFSEYMILAKFISDKPSHEAVRAALEKNPRVQLALAAKGTYDLAIFCVAENNNVVADVLDSIRTAAVLKGIESEWYITPIATDYGFVPLRQEFFDVLKEKVWRRKKHGEKPGASSLMYREYAILCELNEDSTKSFASIDRKYNLPIGSAKRAYEDLMNEEGKSAILRSTLTVTTINKRYDAIILENITNKEKFINSKYNHHKYIINEPNKAISRFSYICDMETPDGIFYLFPVLKEEDIEKIKGELSETIKGVKFDSLIIERMIIGNICYRKFDNLYSDQYLALVKKKLISAQKRTLYITKSNNN
;
A
#
# COMPACT_ATOMS: atom_id res chain seq x y z
N MET A 1 -78.73 -6.23 8.16
CA MET A 1 -77.28 -5.96 8.08
C MET A 1 -76.59 -7.07 8.86
N ALA A 2 -75.54 -7.69 8.34
CA ALA A 2 -74.77 -8.66 9.12
C ALA A 2 -74.22 -7.95 10.35
N GLU A 3 -74.47 -8.49 11.54
CA GLU A 3 -74.00 -7.87 12.77
C GLU A 3 -72.48 -8.03 12.87
N ALA A 4 -71.76 -6.91 12.96
CA ALA A 4 -70.31 -6.95 13.04
C ALA A 4 -69.86 -7.60 14.37
N PRO A 5 -68.89 -8.53 14.36
CA PRO A 5 -68.28 -9.07 15.57
C PRO A 5 -67.81 -7.96 16.52
N ILE A 6 -67.89 -8.20 17.82
CA ILE A 6 -67.55 -7.23 18.88
C ILE A 6 -66.17 -6.61 18.63
N LYS A 7 -65.18 -7.45 18.32
CA LYS A 7 -63.80 -7.03 18.03
C LYS A 7 -63.65 -6.09 16.83
N ILE A 8 -64.51 -6.23 15.82
CA ILE A 8 -64.50 -5.35 14.63
C ILE A 8 -65.19 -4.02 14.94
N LYS A 9 -66.25 -4.03 15.78
CA LYS A 9 -66.91 -2.80 16.26
C LYS A 9 -65.95 -1.94 17.08
N GLU A 10 -65.23 -2.55 18.03
CA GLU A 10 -64.23 -1.85 18.87
C GLU A 10 -63.16 -1.15 18.01
N VAL A 11 -62.55 -1.89 17.08
CA VAL A 11 -61.51 -1.35 16.18
C VAL A 11 -62.06 -0.27 15.25
N PHE A 12 -63.29 -0.43 14.76
CA PHE A 12 -63.93 0.59 13.93
C PHE A 12 -64.23 1.89 14.72
N ASP A 13 -64.66 1.78 15.98
CA ASP A 13 -64.93 2.93 16.83
C ASP A 13 -63.65 3.68 17.22
N GLU A 14 -62.55 2.96 17.46
CA GLU A 14 -61.22 3.57 17.61
C GLU A 14 -60.80 4.30 16.34
N LEU A 15 -60.96 3.65 15.17
CA LEU A 15 -60.67 4.28 13.88
C LEU A 15 -61.47 5.56 13.70
N LYS A 16 -62.76 5.54 14.04
CA LYS A 16 -63.68 6.69 13.95
C LYS A 16 -63.25 7.86 14.82
N LYS A 17 -62.71 7.60 16.01
CA LYS A 17 -62.14 8.64 16.88
C LYS A 17 -60.87 9.26 16.28
N SER A 18 -60.00 8.44 15.70
CA SER A 18 -58.71 8.91 15.13
C SER A 18 -58.83 9.62 13.78
N TYR A 19 -59.79 9.24 12.93
CA TYR A 19 -59.81 9.64 11.52
C TYR A 19 -60.39 11.05 11.29
N GLY A 20 -61.10 11.61 12.28
CA GLY A 20 -61.61 13.00 12.24
C GLY A 20 -62.73 13.29 11.22
N GLY A 21 -63.14 12.30 10.41
CA GLY A 21 -64.19 12.40 9.40
C GLY A 21 -65.30 11.36 9.56
N HIS A 22 -66.36 11.47 8.76
CA HIS A 22 -67.46 10.49 8.76
C HIS A 22 -67.05 9.22 8.02
N ILE A 23 -66.68 8.17 8.76
CA ILE A 23 -66.45 6.84 8.19
C ILE A 23 -67.65 5.91 8.37
N GLU A 24 -67.78 4.95 7.46
CA GLU A 24 -68.81 3.91 7.44
C GLU A 24 -68.18 2.52 7.32
N LEU A 25 -68.74 1.56 8.05
CA LEU A 25 -68.39 0.15 7.93
C LEU A 25 -69.41 -0.56 7.04
N LYS A 26 -68.95 -1.29 6.02
CA LYS A 26 -69.80 -2.07 5.11
C LYS A 26 -69.25 -3.48 4.98
N PHE A 27 -70.13 -4.49 5.10
CA PHE A 27 -69.76 -5.87 4.86
C PHE A 27 -69.90 -6.19 3.36
N LEU A 28 -68.78 -6.31 2.66
CA LEU A 28 -68.70 -6.54 1.21
C LEU A 28 -67.71 -7.66 0.93
N ASN A 29 -68.05 -8.60 0.04
CA ASN A 29 -67.18 -9.71 -0.36
C ASN A 29 -66.56 -10.48 0.82
N LYS A 30 -67.39 -10.78 1.84
CA LYS A 30 -66.99 -11.47 3.07
C LYS A 30 -65.93 -10.72 3.92
N ARG A 31 -65.83 -9.39 3.79
CA ARG A 31 -64.91 -8.54 4.56
C ARG A 31 -65.62 -7.31 5.11
N PHE A 32 -65.13 -6.79 6.23
CA PHE A 32 -65.60 -5.53 6.81
C PHE A 32 -64.78 -4.35 6.27
N CYS A 33 -65.30 -3.74 5.21
CA CYS A 33 -64.65 -2.65 4.49
C CYS A 33 -65.02 -1.30 5.12
N VAL A 34 -64.03 -0.44 5.29
CA VAL A 34 -64.17 0.92 5.82
C VAL A 34 -64.18 1.91 4.66
N PHE A 35 -65.15 2.80 4.67
CA PHE A 35 -65.29 3.88 3.70
C PHE A 35 -65.35 5.23 4.38
N GLU A 36 -64.72 6.23 3.81
CA GLU A 36 -64.93 7.64 4.18
C GLU A 36 -66.09 8.22 3.38
N ALA A 37 -67.14 8.68 4.06
CA ALA A 37 -68.28 9.33 3.45
C ALA A 37 -68.09 10.85 3.40
N THR A 38 -68.06 11.38 2.19
CA THR A 38 -68.10 12.83 1.94
C THR A 38 -69.35 13.18 1.15
N SER A 39 -69.82 14.43 1.29
CA SER A 39 -70.97 14.92 0.52
C SER A 39 -70.47 15.81 -0.59
N LYS A 40 -70.83 15.51 -1.84
CA LYS A 40 -70.57 16.39 -2.98
C LYS A 40 -71.90 16.90 -3.52
N TRP A 41 -72.00 18.20 -3.77
CA TRP A 41 -73.19 18.78 -4.37
C TRP A 41 -73.38 18.25 -5.80
N ASP A 42 -74.49 17.58 -6.07
CA ASP A 42 -74.87 17.16 -7.42
C ASP A 42 -75.72 18.25 -8.05
N SER A 43 -75.13 18.96 -9.01
CA SER A 43 -75.77 20.09 -9.69
C SER A 43 -77.03 19.69 -10.48
N LYS A 44 -77.12 18.43 -10.95
CA LYS A 44 -78.30 17.95 -11.69
C LYS A 44 -79.45 17.62 -10.75
N ARG A 45 -79.14 17.03 -9.60
CA ARG A 45 -80.15 16.64 -8.59
C ARG A 45 -80.46 17.76 -7.60
N LYS A 46 -79.73 18.90 -7.68
CA LYS A 46 -79.82 20.08 -6.80
C LYS A 46 -79.84 19.72 -5.31
N LYS A 47 -79.06 18.71 -4.93
CA LYS A 47 -78.93 18.25 -3.54
C LYS A 47 -77.56 17.62 -3.30
N PRO A 48 -77.06 17.62 -2.05
CA PRO A 48 -75.82 16.91 -1.73
C PRO A 48 -76.02 15.41 -1.94
N VAL A 49 -75.09 14.79 -2.67
CA VAL A 49 -75.03 13.35 -2.87
C VAL A 49 -73.83 12.82 -2.08
N LYS A 50 -74.08 11.78 -1.30
CA LYS A 50 -73.06 11.09 -0.52
C LYS A 50 -72.16 10.27 -1.44
N ILE A 51 -70.86 10.54 -1.39
CA ILE A 51 -69.80 9.80 -2.08
C ILE A 51 -68.99 9.08 -1.00
N THR A 52 -68.77 7.79 -1.17
CA THR A 52 -67.98 6.99 -0.22
C THR A 52 -66.67 6.55 -0.87
N HIS A 53 -65.55 6.88 -0.25
CA HIS A 53 -64.19 6.50 -0.68
C HIS A 53 -63.71 5.31 0.14
N TYR A 54 -63.25 4.25 -0.51
CA TYR A 54 -62.73 3.07 0.20
C TYR A 54 -61.35 3.38 0.80
N ILE A 55 -61.21 3.23 2.12
CA ILE A 55 -59.98 3.58 2.84
C ILE A 55 -59.25 2.37 3.43
N GLY A 56 -59.90 1.20 3.49
CA GLY A 56 -59.29 -0.04 3.97
C GLY A 56 -60.33 -1.07 4.41
N TRP A 57 -59.89 -2.15 5.05
CA TRP A 57 -60.79 -3.16 5.63
C TRP A 57 -60.22 -3.70 6.94
N ILE A 58 -61.09 -4.20 7.81
CA ILE A 58 -60.76 -4.76 9.12
C ILE A 58 -60.85 -6.29 9.00
N THR A 59 -59.78 -6.97 9.39
CA THR A 59 -59.73 -8.44 9.46
C THR A 59 -60.57 -8.97 10.62
N ASP A 60 -60.94 -10.25 10.58
CA ASP A 60 -61.73 -10.88 11.66
C ASP A 60 -61.03 -10.83 13.03
N ASN A 61 -59.70 -10.69 13.03
CA ASN A 61 -58.88 -10.55 14.23
C ASN A 61 -58.75 -9.11 14.75
N GLY A 62 -59.36 -8.12 14.09
CA GLY A 62 -59.31 -6.71 14.48
C GLY A 62 -58.12 -5.92 13.91
N VAL A 63 -57.38 -6.45 12.95
CA VAL A 63 -56.28 -5.71 12.30
C VAL A 63 -56.82 -4.90 11.11
N VAL A 64 -56.52 -3.60 11.08
CA VAL A 64 -56.89 -2.69 9.99
C VAL A 64 -55.87 -2.80 8.86
N ILE A 65 -56.32 -3.12 7.65
CA ILE A 65 -55.50 -3.14 6.43
C ILE A 65 -55.91 -1.94 5.56
N PRO A 66 -55.06 -0.90 5.45
CA PRO A 66 -55.38 0.28 4.65
C PRO A 66 -55.51 -0.08 3.18
N ALA A 67 -56.38 0.64 2.46
CA ALA A 67 -56.47 0.53 1.02
C ALA A 67 -55.11 0.93 0.43
N LYS A 68 -54.50 0.07 -0.39
CA LYS A 68 -53.33 0.47 -1.16
C LYS A 68 -53.74 1.71 -1.97
N PRO A 69 -53.07 2.87 -1.81
CA PRO A 69 -53.40 4.03 -2.61
C PRO A 69 -53.32 3.58 -4.07
N LYS A 70 -54.39 3.80 -4.85
CA LYS A 70 -54.33 3.68 -6.30
C LYS A 70 -53.37 4.77 -6.77
N GLN A 71 -52.07 4.52 -6.69
CA GLN A 71 -51.10 5.32 -7.42
C GLN A 71 -51.51 5.20 -8.88
N SER A 72 -51.84 6.32 -9.50
CA SER A 72 -52.17 6.34 -10.92
C SER A 72 -51.01 5.68 -11.67
N GLU A 73 -51.33 4.92 -12.69
CA GLU A 73 -50.32 4.29 -13.55
C GLU A 73 -49.28 5.31 -14.05
N ALA A 74 -49.69 6.58 -14.20
CA ALA A 74 -48.82 7.71 -14.51
C ALA A 74 -47.75 7.99 -13.42
N ARG A 75 -48.08 7.87 -12.13
CA ARG A 75 -47.13 8.08 -11.03
C ARG A 75 -46.13 6.92 -10.91
N LEU A 76 -46.56 5.68 -11.18
CA LEU A 76 -45.66 4.54 -11.25
C LEU A 76 -44.69 4.67 -12.42
N LYS A 77 -45.17 5.07 -13.61
CA LYS A 77 -44.31 5.36 -14.78
C LYS A 77 -43.32 6.50 -14.52
N ALA A 78 -43.72 7.53 -13.77
CA ALA A 78 -42.82 8.62 -13.38
C ALA A 78 -41.71 8.15 -12.41
N LEU A 79 -42.06 7.34 -11.42
CA LEU A 79 -41.07 6.74 -10.49
C LEU A 79 -40.12 5.78 -11.20
N GLU A 80 -40.62 4.97 -12.12
CA GLU A 80 -39.82 4.06 -12.93
C GLU A 80 -38.83 4.83 -13.83
N PHE A 81 -39.27 5.95 -14.41
CA PHE A 81 -38.41 6.83 -15.20
C PHE A 81 -37.31 7.50 -14.35
N GLU A 82 -37.64 7.99 -13.16
CA GLU A 82 -36.64 8.56 -12.23
C GLU A 82 -35.63 7.51 -11.76
N TYR A 83 -36.10 6.30 -11.47
CA TYR A 83 -35.26 5.18 -11.07
C TYR A 83 -34.29 4.76 -12.19
N ASN A 84 -34.77 4.67 -13.44
CA ASN A 84 -33.93 4.36 -14.60
C ASN A 84 -32.87 5.44 -14.83
N LYS A 85 -33.21 6.72 -14.68
CA LYS A 85 -32.23 7.82 -14.73
C LYS A 85 -31.16 7.71 -13.65
N MET A 86 -31.54 7.32 -12.44
CA MET A 86 -30.60 7.10 -11.34
C MET A 86 -29.62 5.96 -11.66
N ILE A 87 -30.12 4.84 -12.22
CA ILE A 87 -29.28 3.71 -12.65
C ILE A 87 -28.33 4.13 -13.77
N GLU A 88 -28.81 4.85 -14.79
CA GLU A 88 -27.95 5.35 -15.88
C GLU A 88 -26.86 6.27 -15.35
N HIS A 89 -27.20 7.20 -14.45
CA HIS A 89 -26.22 8.08 -13.82
C HIS A 89 -25.17 7.31 -13.00
N GLN A 90 -25.58 6.27 -12.29
CA GLN A 90 -24.65 5.39 -11.57
C GLN A 90 -23.72 4.66 -12.52
N ARG A 91 -24.24 4.11 -13.63
CA ARG A 91 -23.43 3.45 -14.67
C ARG A 91 -22.43 4.41 -15.31
N GLU A 92 -22.85 5.62 -15.67
CA GLU A 92 -21.92 6.64 -16.21
C GLU A 92 -20.81 7.01 -15.23
N LEU A 93 -21.12 7.12 -13.94
CA LEU A 93 -20.12 7.37 -12.90
C LEU A 93 -19.17 6.17 -12.74
N GLU A 94 -19.68 4.94 -12.80
CA GLU A 94 -18.87 3.72 -12.79
C GLU A 94 -17.98 3.60 -14.02
N GLU A 95 -18.48 3.90 -15.21
CA GLU A 95 -17.70 3.93 -16.45
C GLU A 95 -16.63 5.02 -16.42
N LYS A 96 -16.95 6.22 -15.94
CA LYS A 96 -15.96 7.29 -15.74
C LYS A 96 -14.91 6.90 -14.71
N ARG A 97 -15.30 6.23 -13.62
CA ARG A 97 -14.37 5.68 -12.62
C ARG A 97 -13.51 4.58 -13.21
N LYS A 98 -14.09 3.68 -14.02
CA LYS A 98 -13.40 2.58 -14.69
C LYS A 98 -12.39 3.12 -15.71
N ALA A 99 -12.81 4.04 -16.58
CA ALA A 99 -11.93 4.73 -17.53
C ALA A 99 -10.83 5.54 -16.83
N ALA A 100 -11.15 6.21 -15.71
CA ALA A 100 -10.15 6.91 -14.89
C ALA A 100 -9.19 5.93 -14.18
N SER A 101 -9.66 4.74 -13.80
CA SER A 101 -8.83 3.68 -13.23
C SER A 101 -8.01 2.93 -14.28
N GLU A 102 -8.43 2.97 -15.55
CA GLU A 102 -7.71 2.38 -16.68
C GLU A 102 -6.62 3.29 -17.23
N ARG A 103 -6.72 4.62 -17.01
CA ARG A 103 -5.58 5.52 -17.27
C ARG A 103 -4.39 5.06 -16.44
N THR A 104 -3.29 4.81 -17.12
CA THR A 104 -2.07 4.41 -16.44
C THR A 104 -1.61 5.56 -15.54
N LEU A 105 -0.95 5.23 -14.43
CA LEU A 105 -0.40 6.25 -13.52
C LEU A 105 0.51 7.22 -14.28
N ASP A 106 1.26 6.71 -15.25
CA ASP A 106 2.16 7.47 -16.11
C ASP A 106 1.40 8.45 -17.03
N GLU A 107 0.17 8.14 -17.48
CA GLU A 107 -0.66 9.08 -18.27
C GLU A 107 -1.20 10.24 -17.42
N ALA A 108 -1.38 10.02 -16.11
CA ALA A 108 -1.87 11.05 -15.19
C ALA A 108 -0.75 11.99 -14.70
N LEU A 109 0.51 11.61 -14.89
CA LEU A 109 1.69 12.32 -14.42
C LEU A 109 2.47 12.91 -15.60
N GLY A 110 2.83 14.19 -15.51
CA GLY A 110 3.69 14.81 -16.50
C GLY A 110 5.15 14.40 -16.33
N ASN A 111 5.99 14.62 -17.36
CA ASN A 111 7.43 14.41 -17.26
C ASN A 111 8.07 15.18 -16.09
N GLU A 112 7.59 16.40 -15.82
CA GLU A 112 8.03 17.20 -14.67
C GLU A 112 7.72 16.52 -13.33
N ASP A 113 6.58 15.82 -13.23
CA ASP A 113 6.20 15.09 -12.02
C ASP A 113 7.11 13.85 -11.84
N ILE A 114 7.50 13.18 -12.93
CA ILE A 114 8.47 12.07 -12.89
C ILE A 114 9.85 12.56 -12.43
N LEU A 115 10.34 13.67 -12.98
CA LEU A 115 11.59 14.29 -12.54
C LEU A 115 11.53 14.74 -11.07
N LEU A 116 10.37 15.22 -10.62
CA LEU A 116 10.16 15.58 -9.22
C LEU A 116 10.22 14.34 -8.30
N LEU A 117 9.59 13.23 -8.70
CA LEU A 117 9.68 11.96 -7.97
C LEU A 117 11.11 11.43 -7.91
N GLU A 118 11.86 11.50 -9.02
CA GLU A 118 13.26 11.13 -9.06
C GLU A 118 14.11 12.01 -8.13
N ALA A 119 13.97 13.33 -8.19
CA ALA A 119 14.71 14.24 -7.32
C ALA A 119 14.44 13.98 -5.83
N LEU A 120 13.17 13.77 -5.45
CA LEU A 120 12.79 13.48 -4.07
C LEU A 120 13.20 12.06 -3.61
N SER A 121 13.25 11.08 -4.52
CA SER A 121 13.73 9.74 -4.18
C SER A 121 15.25 9.72 -3.96
N MET A 122 15.98 10.54 -4.73
CA MET A 122 17.42 10.64 -4.60
C MET A 122 17.83 11.41 -3.35
N ASN A 123 17.08 12.46 -2.99
CA ASN A 123 17.23 13.14 -1.71
C ASN A 123 15.97 13.95 -1.34
N SER A 124 15.14 13.40 -0.44
CA SER A 124 13.89 14.04 -0.01
C SER A 124 14.08 15.28 0.86
N ARG A 125 15.30 15.54 1.33
CA ARG A 125 15.66 16.72 2.12
C ARG A 125 16.25 17.85 1.28
N LEU A 126 16.20 17.76 -0.05
CA LEU A 126 16.68 18.81 -0.94
C LEU A 126 15.92 20.14 -0.72
N PRO A 127 16.63 21.29 -0.71
CA PRO A 127 15.96 22.58 -0.70
C PRO A 127 15.08 22.74 -1.94
N HIS A 128 13.88 23.32 -1.78
CA HIS A 128 12.94 23.53 -2.88
C HIS A 128 13.54 24.29 -4.07
N ALA A 129 14.43 25.26 -3.83
CA ALA A 129 15.16 25.97 -4.89
C ALA A 129 16.03 25.02 -5.74
N ARG A 130 16.65 24.02 -5.11
CA ARG A 130 17.44 23.00 -5.81
C ARG A 130 16.55 22.05 -6.60
N ILE A 131 15.44 21.60 -6.03
CA ILE A 131 14.45 20.77 -6.72
C ILE A 131 13.88 21.51 -7.94
N SER A 132 13.53 22.79 -7.78
CA SER A 132 13.05 23.66 -8.87
C SER A 132 14.08 23.75 -10.00
N SER A 133 15.36 23.92 -9.70
CA SER A 133 16.44 23.93 -10.70
C SER A 133 16.63 22.59 -11.41
N ILE A 134 16.40 21.46 -10.74
CA ILE A 134 16.55 20.11 -11.33
C ILE A 134 15.35 19.81 -12.24
N THR A 135 14.14 20.14 -11.78
CA THR A 135 12.88 19.75 -12.43
C THR A 135 12.37 20.76 -13.45
N GLY A 136 12.83 22.00 -13.40
CA GLY A 136 12.28 23.12 -14.18
C GLY A 136 10.97 23.69 -13.62
N ILE A 137 10.42 23.12 -12.54
CA ILE A 137 9.15 23.56 -11.95
C ILE A 137 9.37 24.88 -11.19
N PRO A 138 8.56 25.94 -11.42
CA PRO A 138 8.67 27.18 -10.65
C PRO A 138 8.46 26.97 -9.14
N LEU A 139 9.26 27.66 -8.32
CA LEU A 139 9.28 27.48 -6.86
C LEU A 139 7.90 27.57 -6.19
N HIS A 140 7.04 28.49 -6.65
CA HIS A 140 5.70 28.69 -6.11
C HIS A 140 4.70 27.58 -6.50
N VAL A 141 4.98 26.82 -7.56
CA VAL A 141 4.16 25.67 -8.01
C VAL A 141 4.62 24.37 -7.35
N LEU A 142 5.90 24.30 -6.97
CA LEU A 142 6.54 23.09 -6.48
C LEU A 142 5.85 22.50 -5.24
N GLU A 143 5.55 23.33 -4.24
CA GLU A 143 4.91 22.87 -3.00
C GLU A 143 3.53 22.25 -3.27
N TYR A 144 2.74 22.88 -4.14
CA TYR A 144 1.44 22.34 -4.55
C TYR A 144 1.59 20.98 -5.24
N ARG A 145 2.59 20.82 -6.12
CA ARG A 145 2.84 19.56 -6.82
C ARG A 145 3.30 18.45 -5.88
N ILE A 146 4.22 18.74 -4.96
CA ILE A 146 4.65 17.77 -3.94
C ILE A 146 3.45 17.28 -3.14
N LYS A 147 2.63 18.20 -2.59
CA LYS A 147 1.42 17.86 -1.82
C LYS A 147 0.38 17.08 -2.64
N ARG A 148 0.27 17.36 -3.94
CA ARG A 148 -0.60 16.59 -4.85
C ARG A 148 -0.06 15.17 -5.00
N LEU A 149 1.23 15.02 -5.30
CA LEU A 149 1.89 13.72 -5.47
C LEU A 149 1.81 12.89 -4.19
N GLU A 150 2.11 13.46 -3.03
CA GLU A 150 1.97 12.81 -1.72
C GLU A 150 0.58 12.19 -1.53
N ARG A 151 -0.46 12.94 -1.89
CA ARG A 151 -1.85 12.50 -1.76
C ARG A 151 -2.22 11.38 -2.72
N ILE A 152 -1.84 11.49 -4.00
CA ILE A 152 -2.28 10.53 -5.03
C ILE A 152 -1.42 9.25 -5.04
N LEU A 153 -0.15 9.35 -4.65
CA LEU A 153 0.82 8.24 -4.63
C LEU A 153 1.02 7.65 -3.22
N GLY A 154 0.45 8.27 -2.18
CA GLY A 154 0.70 7.87 -0.80
C GLY A 154 2.19 7.92 -0.45
N ILE A 155 2.86 9.02 -0.82
CA ILE A 155 4.31 9.15 -0.60
C ILE A 155 4.58 9.17 0.91
N LYS A 156 5.56 8.37 1.34
CA LYS A 156 6.15 8.43 2.68
C LYS A 156 7.65 8.68 2.55
N TYR A 157 8.19 9.51 3.41
CA TYR A 157 9.60 9.86 3.43
C TYR A 157 10.33 9.01 4.46
N THR A 158 11.48 8.46 4.12
CA THR A 158 12.20 7.50 4.99
C THR A 158 13.71 7.52 4.69
N LEU A 159 14.47 6.71 5.42
CA LEU A 159 15.90 6.52 5.16
C LEU A 159 16.17 5.23 4.39
N GLU A 160 17.16 5.30 3.51
CA GLU A 160 17.84 4.12 2.99
C GLU A 160 19.16 4.00 3.74
N LEU A 161 19.34 2.89 4.46
CA LEU A 161 20.47 2.65 5.36
C LEU A 161 21.43 1.63 4.80
N ASN A 162 22.72 1.79 5.13
CA ASN A 162 23.73 0.77 4.90
C ASN A 162 23.78 -0.17 6.11
N MET A 163 23.13 -1.32 6.00
CA MET A 163 23.03 -2.30 7.09
C MET A 163 24.39 -2.83 7.55
N ASN A 164 25.32 -3.05 6.60
CA ASN A 164 26.67 -3.54 6.90
C ASN A 164 27.44 -2.55 7.79
N ASN A 165 27.30 -1.25 7.55
CA ASN A 165 27.95 -0.21 8.36
C ASN A 165 27.32 -0.10 9.77
N LEU A 166 26.08 -0.55 9.94
CA LEU A 166 25.43 -0.71 11.25
C LEU A 166 25.76 -2.07 11.91
N GLY A 167 26.57 -2.90 11.26
CA GLY A 167 26.95 -4.23 11.72
C GLY A 167 25.83 -5.25 11.65
N PHE A 168 25.01 -5.17 10.59
CA PHE A 168 23.98 -6.14 10.25
C PHE A 168 24.18 -6.63 8.82
N SER A 169 23.88 -7.89 8.58
CA SER A 169 23.76 -8.50 7.27
C SER A 169 22.28 -8.70 6.92
N GLU A 170 22.01 -8.75 5.62
CA GLU A 170 20.68 -8.95 5.07
C GLU A 170 20.51 -10.42 4.70
N TYR A 171 19.31 -10.95 4.94
CA TYR A 171 18.96 -12.34 4.70
C TYR A 171 17.59 -12.45 4.03
N MET A 172 17.48 -13.41 3.12
CA MET A 172 16.20 -13.89 2.61
C MET A 172 15.90 -15.26 3.20
N ILE A 173 14.69 -15.44 3.71
CA ILE A 173 14.15 -16.73 4.15
C ILE A 173 12.97 -17.06 3.25
N LEU A 174 13.01 -18.24 2.61
CA LEU A 174 11.95 -18.75 1.75
C LEU A 174 11.35 -20.00 2.40
N ALA A 175 10.03 -20.14 2.38
CA ALA A 175 9.35 -21.30 2.94
C ALA A 175 8.34 -21.90 1.97
N LYS A 176 8.23 -23.23 1.98
CA LYS A 176 7.23 -24.01 1.27
C LYS A 176 6.46 -24.87 2.28
N PHE A 177 5.14 -24.71 2.37
CA PHE A 177 4.32 -25.56 3.23
C PHE A 177 3.89 -26.80 2.46
N ILE A 178 4.15 -27.99 3.01
CA ILE A 178 3.93 -29.28 2.33
C ILE A 178 2.50 -29.77 2.52
N SER A 179 1.97 -29.65 3.74
CA SER A 179 0.62 -30.08 4.11
C SER A 179 -0.33 -28.87 4.19
N ASP A 180 -0.62 -28.42 5.41
CA ASP A 180 -1.58 -27.35 5.65
C ASP A 180 -0.90 -25.98 5.56
N LYS A 181 -1.45 -25.11 4.70
CA LYS A 181 -1.02 -23.71 4.63
C LYS A 181 -1.60 -22.94 5.82
N PRO A 182 -0.75 -22.36 6.70
CA PRO A 182 -1.25 -21.52 7.79
C PRO A 182 -1.98 -20.29 7.22
N SER A 183 -2.94 -19.77 7.98
CA SER A 183 -3.58 -18.50 7.60
C SER A 183 -2.58 -17.35 7.64
N HIS A 184 -2.83 -16.33 6.83
CA HIS A 184 -2.02 -15.11 6.81
C HIS A 184 -1.92 -14.45 8.19
N GLU A 185 -2.99 -14.51 9.00
CA GLU A 185 -3.05 -13.99 10.36
C GLU A 185 -2.17 -14.82 11.32
N ALA A 186 -2.15 -16.15 11.17
CA ALA A 186 -1.27 -17.02 11.93
C ALA A 186 0.20 -16.72 11.61
N VAL A 187 0.55 -16.62 10.32
CA VAL A 187 1.91 -16.25 9.90
C VAL A 187 2.28 -14.87 10.45
N ARG A 188 1.39 -13.87 10.35
CA ARG A 188 1.63 -12.53 10.93
C ARG A 188 1.92 -12.62 12.43
N ALA A 189 1.10 -13.34 13.20
CA ALA A 189 1.26 -13.45 14.64
C ALA A 189 2.61 -14.08 15.06
N ALA A 190 3.16 -14.97 14.23
CA ALA A 190 4.49 -15.55 14.44
C ALA A 190 5.63 -14.56 14.10
N LEU A 191 5.48 -13.76 13.05
CA LEU A 191 6.53 -12.89 12.52
C LEU A 191 6.59 -11.51 13.18
N GLU A 192 5.44 -10.91 13.51
CA GLU A 192 5.32 -9.50 13.91
C GLU A 192 6.13 -9.15 15.16
N LYS A 193 6.27 -10.11 16.08
CA LYS A 193 7.00 -9.95 17.34
C LYS A 193 8.52 -9.86 17.17
N ASN A 194 9.05 -10.29 16.03
CA ASN A 194 10.48 -10.27 15.80
C ASN A 194 10.88 -8.97 15.08
N PRO A 195 11.60 -8.04 15.75
CA PRO A 195 11.98 -6.76 15.16
C PRO A 195 13.00 -6.87 14.03
N ARG A 196 13.62 -8.04 13.83
CA ARG A 196 14.58 -8.30 12.73
C ARG A 196 13.89 -8.63 11.40
N VAL A 197 12.64 -9.10 11.43
CA VAL A 197 11.84 -9.34 10.22
C VAL A 197 11.33 -8.00 9.68
N GLN A 198 11.82 -7.53 8.53
CA GLN A 198 11.43 -6.23 7.98
C GLN A 198 10.31 -6.32 6.94
N LEU A 199 10.27 -7.43 6.18
CA LEU A 199 9.26 -7.66 5.16
C LEU A 199 8.91 -9.15 5.12
N ALA A 200 7.63 -9.48 4.99
CA ALA A 200 7.17 -10.84 4.76
C ALA A 200 6.04 -10.85 3.74
N LEU A 201 6.17 -11.68 2.71
CA LEU A 201 5.28 -11.76 1.56
C LEU A 201 4.74 -13.19 1.44
N ALA A 202 3.43 -13.36 1.59
CA ALA A 202 2.76 -14.60 1.24
C ALA A 202 2.58 -14.66 -0.28
N ALA A 203 2.89 -15.80 -0.87
CA ALA A 203 2.98 -15.94 -2.30
C ALA A 203 2.43 -17.28 -2.81
N LYS A 204 2.19 -17.32 -4.12
CA LYS A 204 1.83 -18.52 -4.87
C LYS A 204 2.92 -18.85 -5.88
N GLY A 205 3.46 -20.06 -5.80
CA GLY A 205 4.48 -20.57 -6.72
C GLY A 205 5.36 -21.64 -6.07
N THR A 206 6.65 -21.61 -6.39
CA THR A 206 7.67 -22.51 -5.82
C THR A 206 7.78 -22.39 -4.30
N TYR A 207 7.60 -21.17 -3.77
CA TYR A 207 7.55 -20.88 -2.33
C TYR A 207 6.22 -20.23 -1.98
N ASP A 208 5.77 -20.45 -0.75
CA ASP A 208 4.53 -19.88 -0.23
C ASP A 208 4.78 -18.63 0.64
N LEU A 209 6.01 -18.44 1.11
CA LEU A 209 6.39 -17.32 1.96
C LEU A 209 7.83 -16.87 1.65
N ALA A 210 8.03 -15.56 1.51
CA ALA A 210 9.35 -14.94 1.41
C ALA A 210 9.50 -13.88 2.52
N ILE A 211 10.60 -13.92 3.26
CA ILE A 211 10.86 -13.04 4.41
C ILE A 211 12.23 -12.40 4.24
N PHE A 212 12.26 -11.07 4.24
CA PHE A 212 13.51 -10.31 4.36
C PHE A 212 13.77 -10.00 5.83
N CYS A 213 14.98 -10.33 6.28
CA CYS A 213 15.42 -10.20 7.65
C CYS A 213 16.78 -9.49 7.70
N VAL A 214 17.01 -8.71 8.76
CA VAL A 214 18.32 -8.13 9.07
C VAL A 214 18.83 -8.68 10.39
N ALA A 215 20.04 -9.20 10.41
CA ALA A 215 20.63 -9.81 11.59
C ALA A 215 22.14 -9.57 11.64
N GLU A 216 22.72 -9.62 12.82
CA GLU A 216 24.14 -9.33 13.02
C GLU A 216 25.06 -10.38 12.40
N ASN A 217 24.59 -11.63 12.29
CA ASN A 217 25.31 -12.77 11.72
C ASN A 217 24.38 -13.98 11.52
N ASN A 218 24.95 -15.06 10.96
CA ASN A 218 24.25 -16.29 10.63
C ASN A 218 23.61 -16.99 11.83
N ASN A 219 24.21 -16.89 13.02
CA ASN A 219 23.65 -17.54 14.22
C ASN A 219 22.37 -16.81 14.66
N VAL A 220 22.40 -15.48 14.68
CA VAL A 220 21.23 -14.69 15.10
C VAL A 220 20.05 -14.91 14.15
N VAL A 221 20.28 -15.00 12.85
CA VAL A 221 19.18 -15.26 11.90
C VAL A 221 18.68 -16.70 11.96
N ALA A 222 19.53 -17.67 12.32
CA ALA A 222 19.09 -19.03 12.62
C ALA A 222 18.17 -19.05 13.85
N ASP A 223 18.52 -18.33 14.92
CA ASP A 223 17.66 -18.17 16.10
C ASP A 223 16.33 -17.50 15.75
N VAL A 224 16.34 -16.49 14.86
CA VAL A 224 15.12 -15.87 14.33
C VAL A 224 14.26 -16.92 13.63
N LEU A 225 14.83 -17.71 12.72
CA LEU A 225 14.11 -18.76 11.99
C LEU A 225 13.53 -19.83 12.94
N ASP A 226 14.29 -20.27 13.93
CA ASP A 226 13.84 -21.25 14.91
C ASP A 226 12.71 -20.69 15.78
N SER A 227 12.77 -19.41 16.17
CA SER A 227 11.68 -18.74 16.89
C SER A 227 10.38 -18.69 16.07
N ILE A 228 10.49 -18.53 14.76
CA ILE A 228 9.33 -18.51 13.84
C ILE A 228 8.75 -19.91 13.73
N ARG A 229 9.58 -20.92 13.46
CA ARG A 229 9.15 -22.33 13.29
C ARG A 229 8.52 -22.91 14.55
N THR A 230 9.02 -22.51 15.72
CA THR A 230 8.52 -23.01 17.02
C THR A 230 7.33 -22.22 17.55
N ALA A 231 6.92 -21.14 16.88
CA ALA A 231 5.73 -20.39 17.24
C ALA A 231 4.50 -21.32 17.27
N ALA A 232 3.63 -21.17 18.27
CA ALA A 232 2.52 -22.08 18.52
C ALA A 232 1.60 -22.31 17.31
N VAL A 233 1.48 -21.30 16.43
CA VAL A 233 0.64 -21.32 15.23
C VAL A 233 1.30 -21.98 14.02
N LEU A 234 2.62 -22.16 14.02
CA LEU A 234 3.38 -22.83 12.95
C LEU A 234 3.93 -24.20 13.40
N LYS A 235 3.93 -24.45 14.71
CA LYS A 235 4.41 -25.70 15.30
C LYS A 235 3.63 -26.89 14.74
N GLY A 236 4.36 -27.84 14.16
CA GLY A 236 3.79 -29.07 13.61
C GLY A 236 3.34 -28.96 12.15
N ILE A 237 3.44 -27.79 11.52
CA ILE A 237 3.20 -27.65 10.08
C ILE A 237 4.44 -28.14 9.33
N GLU A 238 4.24 -29.17 8.52
CA GLU A 238 5.28 -29.71 7.66
C GLU A 238 5.67 -28.69 6.60
N SER A 239 6.94 -28.28 6.60
CA SER A 239 7.43 -27.20 5.75
C SER A 239 8.92 -27.29 5.49
N GLU A 240 9.32 -26.87 4.30
CA GLU A 240 10.71 -26.67 3.90
C GLU A 240 11.06 -25.20 4.09
N TRP A 241 12.22 -24.90 4.67
CA TRP A 241 12.70 -23.51 4.73
C TRP A 241 14.14 -23.42 4.28
N TYR A 242 14.41 -22.34 3.58
CA TYR A 242 15.71 -21.95 3.06
C TYR A 242 16.06 -20.60 3.63
N ILE A 243 17.29 -20.45 4.06
CA ILE A 243 17.85 -19.19 4.53
C ILE A 243 19.12 -18.92 3.74
N THR A 244 19.21 -17.72 3.20
CA THR A 244 20.38 -17.29 2.44
C THR A 244 20.77 -15.86 2.83
N PRO A 245 22.07 -15.58 3.05
CA PRO A 245 22.58 -14.23 2.95
C PRO A 245 22.25 -13.65 1.57
N ILE A 246 22.03 -12.34 1.52
CA ILE A 246 21.81 -11.63 0.27
C ILE A 246 22.69 -10.38 0.20
N ALA A 247 23.03 -10.00 -1.03
CA ALA A 247 23.66 -8.72 -1.31
C ALA A 247 22.69 -7.86 -2.14
N THR A 248 22.19 -6.78 -1.54
CA THR A 248 21.33 -5.82 -2.25
C THR A 248 22.09 -5.20 -3.43
N ASP A 249 21.50 -5.30 -4.62
CA ASP A 249 22.05 -4.76 -5.87
C ASP A 249 21.24 -3.54 -6.34
N TYR A 250 19.92 -3.55 -6.14
CA TYR A 250 19.03 -2.45 -6.54
C TYR A 250 17.85 -2.28 -5.59
N GLY A 251 17.43 -1.04 -5.35
CA GLY A 251 16.32 -0.74 -4.45
C GLY A 251 16.68 -0.97 -2.97
N PHE A 252 15.68 -0.95 -2.10
CA PHE A 252 15.85 -1.27 -0.68
C PHE A 252 14.50 -1.70 -0.06
N VAL A 253 14.58 -2.38 1.10
CA VAL A 253 13.41 -2.69 1.93
C VAL A 253 13.31 -1.65 3.05
N PRO A 254 12.21 -0.87 3.14
CA PRO A 254 12.01 0.07 4.24
C PRO A 254 12.03 -0.67 5.59
N LEU A 255 12.83 -0.16 6.52
CA LEU A 255 12.95 -0.77 7.84
C LEU A 255 11.71 -0.45 8.69
N ARG A 256 11.25 -1.45 9.41
CA ARG A 256 10.21 -1.31 10.42
C ARG A 256 10.72 -0.48 11.59
N GLN A 257 9.82 0.24 12.25
CA GLN A 257 10.21 1.06 13.40
C GLN A 257 10.71 0.19 14.57
N GLU A 258 10.16 -1.01 14.71
CA GLU A 258 10.53 -2.00 15.72
C GLU A 258 11.99 -2.45 15.59
N PHE A 259 12.58 -2.38 14.39
CA PHE A 259 14.02 -2.67 14.21
C PHE A 259 14.90 -1.73 15.03
N PHE A 260 14.44 -0.50 15.28
CA PHE A 260 15.20 0.48 16.06
C PHE A 260 15.30 0.10 17.54
N ASP A 261 14.49 -0.83 18.04
CA ASP A 261 14.70 -1.40 19.38
C ASP A 261 15.96 -2.27 19.42
N VAL A 262 16.24 -3.03 18.35
CA VAL A 262 17.50 -3.78 18.19
C VAL A 262 18.67 -2.81 18.04
N LEU A 263 18.51 -1.77 17.22
CA LEU A 263 19.56 -0.78 17.01
C LEU A 263 19.93 0.00 18.28
N LYS A 264 18.97 0.19 19.19
CA LYS A 264 19.18 0.82 20.51
C LYS A 264 20.19 0.07 21.36
N GLU A 265 20.28 -1.24 21.22
CA GLU A 265 21.27 -2.07 21.92
C GLU A 265 22.71 -1.77 21.48
N LYS A 266 22.88 -1.22 20.27
CA LYS A 266 24.19 -0.76 19.74
C LYS A 266 24.57 0.65 20.18
N VAL A 267 23.74 1.34 20.97
CA VAL A 267 24.09 2.66 21.50
C VAL A 267 25.24 2.50 22.50
N TRP A 268 26.39 3.06 22.14
CA TRP A 268 27.60 3.03 22.94
C TRP A 268 27.37 3.73 24.29
N ARG A 269 27.72 3.01 25.35
CA ARG A 269 27.80 3.54 26.71
C ARG A 269 29.20 3.26 27.22
N ARG A 270 29.93 4.33 27.55
CA ARG A 270 31.27 4.21 28.11
C ARG A 270 31.20 3.44 29.43
N LYS A 271 31.84 2.27 29.51
CA LYS A 271 31.93 1.47 30.75
C LYS A 271 33.24 1.71 31.49
N LYS A 272 34.32 1.98 30.74
CA LYS A 272 35.66 2.23 31.31
C LYS A 272 36.30 3.51 30.76
N HIS A 273 37.19 4.10 31.55
CA HIS A 273 38.03 5.20 31.06
C HIS A 273 38.92 4.69 29.91
N GLY A 274 39.15 5.53 28.90
CA GLY A 274 39.89 5.16 27.68
C GLY A 274 39.18 4.25 26.65
N GLU A 275 38.05 3.61 26.98
CA GLU A 275 37.28 2.81 26.02
C GLU A 275 36.74 3.67 24.87
N LYS A 276 36.89 3.19 23.63
CA LYS A 276 36.39 3.84 22.41
C LYS A 276 35.19 3.07 21.86
N PRO A 277 34.23 3.74 21.19
CA PRO A 277 33.16 3.04 20.50
C PRO A 277 33.71 2.13 19.41
N GLY A 278 33.09 0.97 19.21
CA GLY A 278 33.37 0.11 18.07
C GLY A 278 32.86 0.73 16.77
N ALA A 279 33.32 0.21 15.62
CA ALA A 279 32.98 0.74 14.30
C ALA A 279 31.45 0.79 14.05
N SER A 280 30.72 -0.25 14.49
CA SER A 280 29.26 -0.35 14.36
C SER A 280 28.49 0.19 15.56
N SER A 281 29.17 0.74 16.58
CA SER A 281 28.50 1.32 17.74
C SER A 281 27.93 2.70 17.40
N LEU A 282 26.78 3.05 17.96
CA LEU A 282 26.13 4.34 17.73
C LEU A 282 26.25 5.25 18.95
N MET A 283 26.44 6.54 18.72
CA MET A 283 26.21 7.56 19.73
C MET A 283 24.70 7.76 19.90
N TYR A 284 24.27 8.20 21.08
CA TYR A 284 22.83 8.41 21.35
C TYR A 284 22.17 9.37 20.35
N ARG A 285 22.88 10.44 19.94
CA ARG A 285 22.41 11.39 18.92
C ARG A 285 22.24 10.77 17.53
N GLU A 286 23.10 9.82 17.17
CA GLU A 286 23.03 9.12 15.88
C GLU A 286 21.83 8.18 15.86
N TYR A 287 21.63 7.42 16.94
CA TYR A 287 20.44 6.60 17.13
C TYR A 287 19.14 7.42 17.05
N ALA A 288 19.07 8.56 17.73
CA ALA A 288 17.91 9.45 17.69
C ALA A 288 17.61 9.92 16.26
N ILE A 289 18.64 10.28 15.48
CA ILE A 289 18.49 10.68 14.08
C ILE A 289 17.97 9.54 13.22
N LEU A 290 18.58 8.36 13.29
CA LEU A 290 18.16 7.23 12.49
C LEU A 290 16.71 6.83 12.82
N CYS A 291 16.36 6.81 14.11
CA CYS A 291 15.02 6.48 14.60
C CYS A 291 13.95 7.46 14.06
N GLU A 292 14.18 8.77 14.18
CA GLU A 292 13.18 9.76 13.78
C GLU A 292 13.03 9.90 12.27
N LEU A 293 14.16 9.86 11.54
CA LEU A 293 14.17 10.05 10.10
C LEU A 293 13.77 8.78 9.33
N ASN A 294 13.87 7.59 9.94
CA ASN A 294 13.28 6.38 9.36
C ASN A 294 11.75 6.48 9.28
N GLU A 295 11.13 7.01 10.33
CA GLU A 295 9.69 7.25 10.38
C GLU A 295 9.26 8.36 9.40
N ASP A 296 10.00 9.47 9.38
CA ASP A 296 9.78 10.57 8.45
C ASP A 296 11.07 11.36 8.23
N SER A 297 11.68 11.17 7.06
CA SER A 297 12.96 11.81 6.72
C SER A 297 12.83 13.30 6.43
N THR A 298 11.64 13.92 6.51
CA THR A 298 11.45 15.37 6.37
C THR A 298 11.51 16.12 7.70
N LYS A 299 11.49 15.41 8.84
CA LYS A 299 11.54 16.03 10.18
C LYS A 299 12.70 17.02 10.31
N SER A 300 12.42 18.14 10.97
CA SER A 300 13.44 19.16 11.20
C SER A 300 14.47 18.67 12.22
N PHE A 301 15.74 19.02 12.04
CA PHE A 301 16.77 18.64 13.03
C PHE A 301 16.52 19.27 14.40
N ALA A 302 16.00 20.50 14.44
CA ALA A 302 15.67 21.19 15.69
C ALA A 302 14.54 20.49 16.48
N SER A 303 13.55 19.92 15.80
CA SER A 303 12.50 19.12 16.48
C SER A 303 13.06 17.82 17.05
N ILE A 304 14.03 17.20 16.38
CA ILE A 304 14.72 16.01 16.89
C ILE A 304 15.58 16.37 18.10
N ASP A 305 16.35 17.45 18.04
CA ASP A 305 17.13 17.96 19.18
C ASP A 305 16.23 18.16 20.41
N ARG A 306 15.08 18.82 20.23
CA ARG A 306 14.10 19.04 21.30
C ARG A 306 13.52 17.72 21.84
N LYS A 307 13.10 16.79 20.97
CA LYS A 307 12.47 15.52 21.36
C LYS A 307 13.39 14.65 22.22
N TYR A 308 14.69 14.67 21.92
CA TYR A 308 15.70 13.83 22.60
C TYR A 308 16.56 14.59 23.61
N ASN A 309 16.25 15.84 23.92
CA ASN A 309 17.04 16.73 24.78
C ASN A 309 18.52 16.81 24.36
N LEU A 310 18.78 16.93 23.05
CA LEU A 310 20.12 17.09 22.50
C LEU A 310 20.51 18.57 22.46
N PRO A 311 21.81 18.90 22.49
CA PRO A 311 22.28 20.26 22.22
C PRO A 311 21.83 20.75 20.84
N ILE A 312 21.51 22.05 20.72
CA ILE A 312 21.05 22.66 19.47
C ILE A 312 22.06 22.40 18.35
N GLY A 313 21.60 21.84 17.23
CA GLY A 313 22.40 21.51 16.05
C GLY A 313 23.10 20.15 16.13
N SER A 314 22.97 19.42 17.25
CA SER A 314 23.58 18.10 17.41
C SER A 314 23.00 17.08 16.44
N ALA A 315 21.68 17.11 16.21
CA ALA A 315 20.99 16.29 15.22
C ALA A 315 21.55 16.49 13.81
N LYS A 316 21.72 17.74 13.38
CA LYS A 316 22.27 18.07 12.05
C LYS A 316 23.68 17.50 11.89
N ARG A 317 24.55 17.73 12.88
CA ARG A 317 25.93 17.20 12.85
C ARG A 317 25.94 15.67 12.82
N ALA A 318 25.09 15.02 13.62
CA ALA A 318 24.98 13.57 13.62
C ALA A 318 24.51 13.02 12.26
N TYR A 319 23.58 13.70 11.59
CA TYR A 319 23.17 13.35 10.23
C TYR A 319 24.33 13.47 9.23
N GLU A 320 25.10 14.56 9.31
CA GLU A 320 26.30 14.74 8.47
C GLU A 320 27.36 13.66 8.73
N ASP A 321 27.63 13.33 10.01
CA ASP A 321 28.55 12.24 10.41
C ASP A 321 28.10 10.87 9.85
N LEU A 322 26.79 10.60 9.84
CA LEU A 322 26.20 9.34 9.35
C LEU A 322 26.14 9.25 7.82
N MET A 323 26.12 10.38 7.11
CA MET A 323 26.17 10.45 5.64
C MET A 323 27.60 10.41 5.09
N ASN A 324 28.59 10.82 5.89
CA ASN A 324 29.97 10.97 5.44
C ASN A 324 30.61 9.60 5.08
N GLU A 325 31.17 9.50 3.87
CA GLU A 325 31.90 8.34 3.36
C GLU A 325 33.18 8.05 4.16
N GLU A 326 33.85 9.08 4.67
CA GLU A 326 35.01 8.95 5.56
C GLU A 326 34.59 8.58 7.01
N GLY A 327 33.31 8.78 7.31
CA GLY A 327 32.70 8.50 8.60
C GLY A 327 32.09 7.11 8.67
N LYS A 328 30.85 7.03 9.17
CA LYS A 328 30.13 5.75 9.28
C LYS A 328 29.42 5.35 7.99
N SER A 329 29.07 6.32 7.13
CA SER A 329 28.28 6.09 5.91
C SER A 329 27.07 5.15 6.14
N ALA A 330 26.37 5.35 7.27
CA ALA A 330 25.25 4.52 7.67
C ALA A 330 23.93 4.94 6.99
N ILE A 331 23.81 6.22 6.63
CA ILE A 331 22.69 6.71 5.81
C ILE A 331 23.20 6.81 4.37
N LEU A 332 22.60 6.03 3.47
CA LEU A 332 22.89 6.13 2.04
C LEU A 332 22.18 7.35 1.44
N ARG A 333 20.91 7.56 1.84
CA ARG A 333 20.12 8.74 1.47
C ARG A 333 18.85 8.88 2.31
N SER A 334 18.37 10.12 2.40
CA SER A 334 16.97 10.40 2.74
C SER A 334 16.14 10.27 1.47
N THR A 335 15.15 9.41 1.44
CA THR A 335 14.43 9.03 0.22
C THR A 335 12.91 9.08 0.44
N LEU A 336 12.17 8.52 -0.50
CA LEU A 336 10.74 8.31 -0.41
C LEU A 336 10.36 6.89 -0.83
N THR A 337 9.17 6.48 -0.40
CA THR A 337 8.45 5.34 -0.91
C THR A 337 7.05 5.77 -1.36
N VAL A 338 6.65 5.32 -2.53
CA VAL A 338 5.29 5.42 -3.06
C VAL A 338 4.53 4.20 -2.54
N THR A 339 3.38 4.38 -1.88
CA THR A 339 2.60 3.25 -1.34
C THR A 339 1.32 2.97 -2.14
N THR A 340 0.85 3.93 -2.93
CA THR A 340 -0.34 3.81 -3.77
C THR A 340 0.08 3.78 -5.23
N ILE A 341 0.06 2.60 -5.82
CA ILE A 341 0.28 2.37 -7.25
C ILE A 341 -0.88 1.56 -7.82
N ASN A 342 -1.27 1.88 -9.05
CA ASN A 342 -2.28 1.13 -9.78
C ASN A 342 -1.67 -0.16 -10.35
N LYS A 343 -1.43 -1.13 -9.47
CA LYS A 343 -0.92 -2.47 -9.80
C LYS A 343 -2.04 -3.50 -9.66
N ARG A 344 -1.91 -4.62 -10.37
CA ARG A 344 -2.75 -5.80 -10.15
C ARG A 344 -2.29 -6.59 -8.93
N TYR A 345 -0.99 -6.82 -8.82
CA TYR A 345 -0.34 -7.53 -7.71
C TYR A 345 1.18 -7.25 -7.75
N ASP A 346 1.93 -7.79 -6.79
CA ASP A 346 3.38 -7.86 -6.86
C ASP A 346 3.84 -9.24 -7.28
N ALA A 347 5.01 -9.32 -7.89
CA ALA A 347 5.60 -10.59 -8.28
C ALA A 347 7.07 -10.65 -7.88
N ILE A 348 7.52 -11.88 -7.63
CA ILE A 348 8.93 -12.22 -7.50
C ILE A 348 9.32 -13.07 -8.71
N ILE A 349 10.48 -12.77 -9.30
CA ILE A 349 11.19 -13.73 -10.15
C ILE A 349 12.42 -14.20 -9.39
N LEU A 350 12.58 -15.52 -9.31
CA LEU A 350 13.78 -16.16 -8.77
C LEU A 350 14.58 -16.71 -9.94
N GLU A 351 15.81 -16.25 -10.06
CA GLU A 351 16.75 -16.69 -11.06
C GLU A 351 17.76 -17.63 -10.40
N ASN A 352 17.74 -18.91 -10.76
CA ASN A 352 18.67 -19.91 -10.26
C ASN A 352 19.80 -20.11 -11.26
N ILE A 353 21.05 -19.93 -10.85
CA ILE A 353 22.21 -20.09 -11.72
C ILE A 353 22.47 -21.58 -11.98
N THR A 354 22.39 -21.98 -13.24
CA THR A 354 22.63 -23.36 -13.70
C THR A 354 23.98 -23.51 -14.40
N ASN A 355 24.56 -22.41 -14.90
CA ASN A 355 25.90 -22.39 -15.49
C ASN A 355 26.58 -21.05 -15.16
N LYS A 356 27.50 -21.07 -14.19
CA LYS A 356 28.15 -19.87 -13.65
C LYS A 356 28.98 -19.11 -14.70
N GLU A 357 29.64 -19.82 -15.62
CA GLU A 357 30.44 -19.20 -16.67
C GLU A 357 29.57 -18.38 -17.63
N LYS A 358 28.47 -18.97 -18.14
CA LYS A 358 27.50 -18.26 -18.99
C LYS A 358 26.86 -17.07 -18.27
N PHE A 359 26.56 -17.23 -16.98
CA PHE A 359 26.03 -16.16 -16.15
C PHE A 359 27.03 -14.99 -16.03
N ILE A 360 28.28 -15.26 -15.64
CA ILE A 360 29.33 -14.24 -15.53
C ILE A 360 29.53 -13.52 -16.87
N ASN A 361 29.58 -14.27 -17.97
CA ASN A 361 29.75 -13.72 -19.31
C ASN A 361 28.55 -12.91 -19.81
N SER A 362 27.38 -13.02 -19.18
CA SER A 362 26.18 -12.25 -19.55
C SER A 362 25.78 -11.19 -18.51
N LYS A 363 26.41 -11.16 -17.33
CA LYS A 363 26.08 -10.22 -16.24
C LYS A 363 26.11 -8.74 -16.66
N TYR A 364 26.94 -8.36 -17.63
CA TYR A 364 26.96 -6.97 -18.12
C TYR A 364 25.73 -6.60 -18.97
N ASN A 365 25.14 -7.53 -19.71
CA ASN A 365 23.90 -7.30 -20.44
C ASN A 365 22.74 -7.13 -19.46
N HIS A 366 22.74 -7.93 -18.39
CA HIS A 366 21.80 -7.78 -17.29
C HIS A 366 21.92 -6.39 -16.62
N HIS A 367 23.14 -5.94 -16.31
CA HIS A 367 23.34 -4.57 -15.79
C HIS A 367 22.81 -3.50 -16.74
N LYS A 368 23.04 -3.64 -18.06
CA LYS A 368 22.49 -2.72 -19.08
C LYS A 368 20.97 -2.72 -19.08
N TYR A 369 20.35 -3.88 -18.90
CA TYR A 369 18.89 -4.01 -18.82
C TYR A 369 18.29 -3.33 -17.59
N ILE A 370 18.94 -3.45 -16.43
CA ILE A 370 18.52 -2.76 -15.18
C ILE A 370 18.60 -1.23 -15.37
N ILE A 371 19.73 -0.71 -15.87
CA ILE A 371 19.91 0.75 -15.99
C ILE A 371 19.05 1.36 -17.10
N ASN A 372 18.70 0.57 -18.14
CA ASN A 372 17.83 1.00 -19.24
C ASN A 372 16.36 0.89 -18.84
N GLU A 373 15.99 1.75 -17.90
CA GLU A 373 14.67 1.81 -17.32
C GLU A 373 13.76 2.77 -18.09
N PRO A 374 12.50 2.40 -18.37
CA PRO A 374 11.56 3.32 -18.99
C PRO A 374 11.31 4.55 -18.11
N ASN A 375 11.02 5.68 -18.76
CA ASN A 375 10.65 6.92 -18.07
C ASN A 375 9.21 6.81 -17.52
N LYS A 376 9.08 6.18 -16.35
CA LYS A 376 7.83 5.95 -15.62
C LYS A 376 7.89 6.57 -14.23
N ALA A 377 6.74 6.70 -13.59
CA ALA A 377 6.60 7.24 -12.23
C ALA A 377 7.28 6.39 -11.14
N ILE A 378 7.50 5.11 -11.42
CA ILE A 378 8.22 4.18 -10.54
C ILE A 378 9.19 3.34 -11.37
N SER A 379 10.23 2.87 -10.70
CA SER A 379 11.21 1.96 -11.26
C SER A 379 10.61 0.60 -11.59
N ARG A 380 11.15 -0.09 -12.60
CA ARG A 380 10.71 -1.42 -13.06
C ARG A 380 10.80 -2.42 -11.91
N PHE A 381 11.91 -2.39 -11.19
CA PHE A 381 12.16 -3.24 -10.03
C PHE A 381 12.08 -2.41 -8.76
N SER A 382 11.39 -2.94 -7.76
CA SER A 382 11.36 -2.39 -6.41
C SER A 382 12.59 -2.81 -5.61
N TYR A 383 13.06 -4.04 -5.86
CA TYR A 383 14.21 -4.61 -5.17
C TYR A 383 14.87 -5.70 -6.02
N ILE A 384 16.20 -5.72 -6.05
CA ILE A 384 17.04 -6.76 -6.66
C ILE A 384 18.15 -7.11 -5.66
N CYS A 385 18.36 -8.41 -5.43
CA CYS A 385 19.52 -8.87 -4.65
C CYS A 385 20.10 -10.17 -5.21
N ASP A 386 21.42 -10.31 -5.07
CA ASP A 386 22.11 -11.57 -5.31
C ASP A 386 21.88 -12.49 -4.09
N MET A 387 21.51 -13.75 -4.33
CA MET A 387 21.32 -14.79 -3.30
C MET A 387 22.48 -15.80 -3.36
N GLU A 388 22.96 -16.26 -2.20
CA GLU A 388 24.02 -17.26 -2.12
C GLU A 388 23.51 -18.70 -2.25
N THR A 389 22.32 -19.04 -1.74
CA THR A 389 21.79 -20.42 -1.75
C THR A 389 20.26 -20.47 -1.86
N PRO A 390 19.70 -20.97 -2.99
CA PRO A 390 20.42 -21.30 -4.23
C PRO A 390 21.11 -20.06 -4.82
N ASP A 391 22.28 -20.26 -5.43
CA ASP A 391 23.06 -19.19 -6.08
C ASP A 391 22.23 -18.58 -7.21
N GLY A 392 21.91 -17.30 -7.10
CA GLY A 392 20.83 -16.73 -7.90
C GLY A 392 20.60 -15.24 -7.73
N ILE A 393 19.55 -14.74 -8.38
CA ILE A 393 19.08 -13.36 -8.26
C ILE A 393 17.60 -13.36 -7.89
N PHE A 394 17.23 -12.52 -6.94
CA PHE A 394 15.85 -12.26 -6.55
C PHE A 394 15.41 -10.92 -7.11
N TYR A 395 14.31 -10.90 -7.86
CA TYR A 395 13.69 -9.68 -8.39
C TYR A 395 12.30 -9.49 -7.80
N LEU A 396 12.01 -8.33 -7.22
CA LEU A 396 10.68 -7.94 -6.77
C LEU A 396 10.20 -6.72 -7.54
N PHE A 397 8.99 -6.80 -8.09
CA PHE A 397 8.43 -5.74 -8.92
C PHE A 397 6.90 -5.71 -8.88
N PRO A 398 6.29 -4.54 -9.16
CA PRO A 398 4.85 -4.44 -9.34
C PRO A 398 4.41 -4.93 -10.72
N VAL A 399 3.33 -5.70 -10.77
CA VAL A 399 2.67 -6.14 -12.00
C VAL A 399 1.57 -5.15 -12.33
N LEU A 400 1.73 -4.39 -13.40
CA LEU A 400 0.78 -3.37 -13.86
C LEU A 400 -0.22 -3.96 -14.86
N LYS A 401 0.23 -4.95 -15.64
CA LYS A 401 -0.56 -5.71 -16.63
C LYS A 401 -0.30 -7.21 -16.47
N GLU A 402 -1.27 -8.05 -16.84
CA GLU A 402 -1.17 -9.51 -16.66
C GLU A 402 0.04 -10.11 -17.38
N GLU A 403 0.42 -9.54 -18.52
CA GLU A 403 1.56 -9.99 -19.32
C GLU A 403 2.94 -9.58 -18.77
N ASP A 404 3.02 -8.74 -17.73
CA ASP A 404 4.30 -8.19 -17.27
C ASP A 404 5.26 -9.27 -16.74
N ILE A 405 4.77 -10.31 -16.06
CA ILE A 405 5.64 -11.41 -15.56
C ILE A 405 6.36 -12.09 -16.73
N GLU A 406 5.60 -12.57 -17.73
CA GLU A 406 6.18 -13.30 -18.84
C GLU A 406 7.02 -12.40 -19.75
N LYS A 407 6.62 -11.14 -19.90
CA LYS A 407 7.42 -10.14 -20.59
C LYS A 407 8.78 -9.93 -19.92
N ILE A 408 8.80 -9.68 -18.61
CA ILE A 408 10.04 -9.46 -17.86
C ILE A 408 10.90 -10.73 -17.87
N LYS A 409 10.32 -11.93 -17.70
CA LYS A 409 11.05 -13.20 -17.82
C LYS A 409 11.66 -13.38 -19.21
N GLY A 410 10.94 -13.00 -20.27
CA GLY A 410 11.45 -13.00 -21.64
C GLY A 410 12.66 -12.08 -21.82
N GLU A 411 12.52 -10.82 -21.41
CA GLU A 411 13.60 -9.81 -21.44
C GLU A 411 14.83 -10.25 -20.61
N LEU A 412 14.62 -10.84 -19.42
CA LEU A 412 15.69 -11.41 -18.61
C LEU A 412 16.34 -12.61 -19.31
N SER A 413 15.57 -13.54 -19.86
CA SER A 413 16.10 -14.71 -20.59
C SER A 413 16.94 -14.33 -21.81
N GLU A 414 16.65 -13.19 -22.44
CA GLU A 414 17.44 -12.64 -23.53
C GLU A 414 18.77 -12.05 -23.05
N THR A 415 18.76 -11.39 -21.90
CA THR A 415 19.89 -10.60 -21.37
C THR A 415 20.86 -11.42 -20.53
N ILE A 416 20.37 -12.39 -19.75
CA ILE A 416 21.16 -13.24 -18.86
C ILE A 416 21.07 -14.71 -19.26
N LYS A 417 22.22 -15.42 -19.23
CA LYS A 417 22.36 -16.80 -19.73
C LYS A 417 22.85 -17.73 -18.63
N GLY A 418 22.56 -19.02 -18.77
CA GLY A 418 22.99 -20.02 -17.79
C GLY A 418 22.15 -19.99 -16.52
N VAL A 419 20.87 -19.66 -16.65
CA VAL A 419 19.95 -19.46 -15.52
C VAL A 419 18.61 -20.12 -15.80
N LYS A 420 17.89 -20.46 -14.74
CA LYS A 420 16.50 -20.94 -14.77
C LYS A 420 15.64 -19.97 -13.96
N PHE A 421 14.50 -19.59 -14.52
CA PHE A 421 13.56 -18.69 -13.86
C PHE A 421 12.40 -19.45 -13.24
N ASP A 422 12.10 -19.12 -11.99
CA ASP A 422 10.85 -19.43 -11.32
C ASP A 422 10.15 -18.10 -10.98
N SER A 423 8.83 -18.12 -10.77
CA SER A 423 8.06 -16.92 -10.46
C SER A 423 7.09 -17.18 -9.32
N LEU A 424 6.92 -16.18 -8.46
CA LEU A 424 5.96 -16.17 -7.37
C LEU A 424 5.01 -14.98 -7.56
N ILE A 425 3.71 -15.21 -7.41
CA ILE A 425 2.71 -14.15 -7.34
C ILE A 425 2.47 -13.82 -5.87
N ILE A 426 2.65 -12.57 -5.47
CA ILE A 426 2.41 -12.14 -4.09
C ILE A 426 0.92 -12.01 -3.86
N GLU A 427 0.39 -12.87 -3.00
CA GLU A 427 -1.03 -12.86 -2.60
C GLU A 427 -1.28 -11.80 -1.52
N ARG A 428 -0.33 -11.66 -0.59
CA ARG A 428 -0.48 -10.70 0.53
C ARG A 428 0.87 -10.27 1.11
N MET A 429 0.95 -8.98 1.43
CA MET A 429 2.01 -8.45 2.30
C MET A 429 1.65 -8.68 3.76
N ILE A 430 2.39 -9.55 4.44
CA ILE A 430 2.13 -9.97 5.82
C ILE A 430 2.77 -9.00 6.82
N ILE A 431 4.03 -8.61 6.59
CA ILE A 431 4.79 -7.67 7.42
C ILE A 431 5.52 -6.70 6.50
N GLY A 432 5.73 -5.46 6.94
CA GLY A 432 6.58 -4.49 6.25
C GLY A 432 5.90 -3.74 5.11
N ASN A 433 6.73 -3.13 4.25
CA ASN A 433 6.31 -2.44 3.04
C ASN A 433 7.29 -2.74 1.89
N ILE A 434 6.80 -2.73 0.66
CA ILE A 434 7.66 -2.75 -0.54
C ILE A 434 7.94 -1.30 -0.95
N CYS A 435 9.19 -0.98 -1.24
CA CYS A 435 9.54 0.35 -1.72
C CYS A 435 9.33 0.47 -3.24
N TYR A 436 8.31 1.22 -3.66
CA TYR A 436 8.25 1.75 -5.02
C TYR A 436 8.80 3.18 -5.03
N ARG A 437 9.66 3.50 -5.98
CA ARG A 437 10.19 4.85 -6.20
C ARG A 437 10.70 4.96 -7.64
N LYS A 438 10.90 6.17 -8.14
CA LYS A 438 11.66 6.40 -9.37
C LYS A 438 13.11 6.70 -9.02
N PHE A 439 14.05 5.83 -9.34
CA PHE A 439 15.46 5.99 -8.98
C PHE A 439 16.31 6.49 -10.17
N ASP A 440 17.27 7.38 -9.91
CA ASP A 440 18.24 7.82 -10.93
C ASP A 440 19.33 6.74 -11.10
N ASN A 441 19.21 5.94 -12.16
CA ASN A 441 20.12 4.83 -12.43
C ASN A 441 21.57 5.24 -12.67
N LEU A 442 21.89 6.52 -12.88
CA LEU A 442 23.29 6.97 -12.95
C LEU A 442 24.03 6.83 -11.61
N TYR A 443 23.28 6.63 -10.52
CA TYR A 443 23.77 6.38 -9.16
C TYR A 443 23.71 4.91 -8.75
N SER A 444 23.27 4.01 -9.62
CA SER A 444 23.21 2.59 -9.31
C SER A 444 24.58 1.92 -9.41
N ASP A 445 24.81 0.88 -8.63
CA ASP A 445 26.07 0.12 -8.67
C ASP A 445 26.28 -0.57 -10.03
N GLN A 446 25.20 -0.96 -10.71
CA GLN A 446 25.24 -1.50 -12.06
C GLN A 446 25.81 -0.49 -13.05
N TYR A 447 25.37 0.77 -13.00
CA TYR A 447 25.88 1.84 -13.84
C TYR A 447 27.37 2.10 -13.55
N LEU A 448 27.72 2.22 -12.27
CA LEU A 448 29.10 2.40 -11.82
C LEU A 448 30.02 1.27 -12.32
N ALA A 449 29.56 0.02 -12.21
CA ALA A 449 30.30 -1.14 -12.69
C ALA A 449 30.51 -1.12 -14.21
N LEU A 450 29.49 -0.73 -14.98
CA LEU A 450 29.59 -0.63 -16.44
C LEU A 450 30.56 0.47 -16.88
N VAL A 451 30.53 1.64 -16.24
CA VAL A 451 31.48 2.75 -16.49
C VAL A 451 32.90 2.34 -16.12
N LYS A 452 33.10 1.75 -14.93
CA LYS A 452 34.42 1.27 -14.46
C LYS A 452 35.05 0.27 -15.44
N LYS A 453 34.24 -0.59 -16.04
CA LYS A 453 34.66 -1.57 -17.06
C LYS A 453 34.76 -0.99 -18.48
N LYS A 454 34.50 0.31 -18.67
CA LYS A 454 34.49 1.01 -19.97
C LYS A 454 33.52 0.39 -20.99
N LEU A 455 32.41 -0.20 -20.52
CA LEU A 455 31.38 -0.81 -21.37
C LEU A 455 30.33 0.21 -21.85
N ILE A 456 30.26 1.36 -21.17
CA ILE A 456 29.46 2.53 -21.52
C ILE A 456 30.27 3.80 -21.18
N SER A 457 29.88 4.94 -21.78
CA SER A 457 30.45 6.24 -21.43
C SER A 457 29.84 6.79 -20.14
N ALA A 458 30.67 7.48 -19.35
CA ALA A 458 30.20 8.23 -18.19
C ALA A 458 29.30 9.40 -18.65
N GLN A 459 28.13 9.51 -18.03
CA GLN A 459 27.15 10.57 -18.26
C GLN A 459 27.22 11.57 -17.10
N LYS A 460 26.83 12.82 -17.39
CA LYS A 460 26.80 13.87 -16.38
C LYS A 460 25.67 13.59 -15.38
N ARG A 461 26.02 13.36 -14.11
CA ARG A 461 25.04 13.14 -13.04
C ARG A 461 24.41 14.45 -12.58
N THR A 462 23.12 14.38 -12.25
CA THR A 462 22.43 15.44 -11.51
C THR A 462 22.92 15.44 -10.07
N LEU A 463 23.43 16.57 -9.55
CA LEU A 463 23.90 16.64 -8.16
C LEU A 463 22.70 16.77 -7.19
N TYR A 464 22.42 15.70 -6.45
CA TYR A 464 21.36 15.63 -5.41
C TYR A 464 21.87 15.94 -4.00
N ILE A 465 23.14 16.31 -3.86
CA ILE A 465 23.74 16.69 -2.57
C ILE A 465 23.85 18.21 -2.54
N THR A 466 23.33 18.83 -1.48
CA THR A 466 23.72 20.20 -1.15
C THR A 466 25.16 20.15 -0.70
N LYS A 467 26.10 20.65 -1.51
CA LYS A 467 27.43 20.98 -0.99
C LYS A 467 27.18 21.87 0.21
N SER A 468 27.56 21.43 1.41
CA SER A 468 27.72 22.36 2.51
C SER A 468 28.71 23.38 1.98
N ASN A 469 28.28 24.64 1.85
CA ASN A 469 29.22 25.72 1.59
C ASN A 469 30.14 25.75 2.81
N ASN A 470 31.23 24.98 2.76
CA ASN A 470 32.35 25.13 3.66
C ASN A 470 33.00 26.46 3.26
N ASN A 471 32.42 27.54 3.76
CA ASN A 471 33.06 28.84 3.86
C ASN A 471 33.91 28.88 5.12
#